data_AF-A0A3E0MW10-F1
#
_entry.id   AF-A0A3E0MW10-F1
#
_cell.length_a   1.000
_cell.length_b   1.000
_cell.length_c   1.000
_cell.angle_alpha   90.00
_cell.angle_beta   90.00
_cell.angle_gamma   90.00
#
_symmetry.space_group_name_H-M   'P 1'
#
loop_
_entity.id
_entity.type
_entity.pdbx_description
1 polymer ?
#
loop_
_entity_poly.entity_id
_entity_poly.type
_entity_poly.pdbx_seq_one_letter_code
_entity_poly.pdbx_strand_id
1 'polypeptide(L)'
;MDKQSRLARTILNGFTAYFAEFENITLSARTRFENAEWRAAQEASMRRIDIYKIKVLETIDVVEYIAAERLHDLSFWAETRDIYAQLVRGMTNFEIAETYYNSIFNAVFKHRWIRDDYAFVFSPQGDMPPVDVRRVLNTYRTRGDIQQAVEAMLREYAMSRPYEDFDRECARVTEVMTAAVVDAGIDKQADIELHALEHHFFRNKAAYIVGRISGKGLQIPFVIPMLHTEDEATPAVYL
;
A
#
# COMPACT_ATOMS: atom_id res chain seq x y z
N MET A 1 33.26 -14.45 -1.94
CA MET A 1 31.79 -14.58 -1.87
C MET A 1 31.41 -15.79 -2.70
N ASP A 2 30.79 -16.80 -2.11
CA ASP A 2 30.34 -18.01 -2.83
C ASP A 2 29.19 -17.69 -3.81
N LYS A 3 28.88 -18.62 -4.72
CA LYS A 3 27.87 -18.42 -5.78
C LYS A 3 26.47 -18.18 -5.19
N GLN A 4 26.14 -18.86 -4.09
CA GLN A 4 24.86 -18.78 -3.38
C GLN A 4 24.63 -17.38 -2.81
N SER A 5 25.64 -16.82 -2.12
CA SER A 5 25.61 -15.47 -1.59
C SER A 5 25.45 -14.42 -2.69
N ARG A 6 26.12 -14.62 -3.83
CA ARG A 6 25.96 -13.74 -5.00
C ARG A 6 24.54 -13.83 -5.55
N LEU A 7 23.99 -15.04 -5.68
CA LEU A 7 22.64 -15.25 -6.19
C LEU A 7 21.58 -14.62 -5.27
N ALA A 8 21.66 -14.88 -3.96
CA ALA A 8 20.75 -14.31 -2.98
C ALA A 8 20.76 -12.77 -3.01
N ARG A 9 21.95 -12.15 -3.08
CA ARG A 9 22.08 -10.69 -3.23
C ARG A 9 21.52 -10.18 -4.55
N THR A 10 21.72 -10.90 -5.65
CA THR A 10 21.13 -10.55 -6.95
C THR A 10 19.61 -10.53 -6.89
N ILE A 11 18.99 -11.58 -6.30
CA ILE A 11 17.54 -11.64 -6.14
C ILE A 11 17.05 -10.48 -5.26
N LEU A 12 17.77 -10.16 -4.17
CA LEU A 12 17.41 -9.06 -3.28
C LEU A 12 17.53 -7.70 -3.98
N ASN A 13 18.55 -7.52 -4.81
CA ASN A 13 18.72 -6.31 -5.61
C ASN A 13 17.59 -6.17 -6.63
N GLY A 14 17.16 -7.27 -7.26
CA GLY A 14 15.99 -7.33 -8.13
C GLY A 14 14.71 -6.89 -7.41
N PHE A 15 14.47 -7.44 -6.21
CA PHE A 15 13.35 -7.02 -5.36
C PHE A 15 13.42 -5.54 -5.00
N THR A 16 14.60 -5.05 -4.58
CA THR A 16 14.81 -3.65 -4.19
C THR A 16 14.54 -2.71 -5.37
N ALA A 17 15.02 -3.06 -6.55
CA ALA A 17 14.79 -2.28 -7.77
C ALA A 17 13.31 -2.27 -8.17
N TYR A 18 12.63 -3.42 -8.09
CA TYR A 18 11.19 -3.51 -8.28
C TYR A 18 10.43 -2.61 -7.30
N PHE A 19 10.73 -2.71 -6.01
CA PHE A 19 9.98 -2.03 -4.97
C PHE A 19 10.16 -0.51 -5.08
N ALA A 20 11.38 -0.04 -5.34
CA ALA A 20 11.65 1.37 -5.59
C ALA A 20 10.86 1.91 -6.79
N GLU A 21 10.75 1.14 -7.88
CA GLU A 21 9.96 1.56 -9.05
C GLU A 21 8.45 1.54 -8.77
N PHE A 22 7.96 0.54 -8.03
CA PHE A 22 6.59 0.49 -7.55
C PHE A 22 6.24 1.72 -6.71
N GLU A 23 7.09 2.07 -5.74
CA GLU A 23 6.92 3.26 -4.89
C GLU A 23 6.90 4.54 -5.72
N ASN A 24 7.85 4.72 -6.63
CA ASN A 24 7.91 5.88 -7.53
C ASN A 24 6.63 6.05 -8.36
N ILE A 25 6.05 4.95 -8.86
CA ILE A 25 4.78 5.00 -9.60
C ILE A 25 3.64 5.48 -8.68
N THR A 26 3.58 4.97 -7.44
CA THR A 26 2.51 5.28 -6.48
C THR A 26 2.62 6.66 -5.85
N LEU A 27 3.83 7.17 -5.57
CA LEU A 27 4.03 8.49 -4.95
C LEU A 27 3.50 9.63 -5.82
N SER A 28 3.55 9.49 -7.15
CA SER A 28 3.01 10.48 -8.08
C SER A 28 1.48 10.39 -8.28
N ALA A 29 0.77 9.47 -7.62
CA ALA A 29 -0.68 9.32 -7.78
C ALA A 29 -1.45 10.59 -7.36
N ARG A 30 -1.03 11.24 -6.26
CA ARG A 30 -1.61 12.49 -5.79
C ARG A 30 -1.51 13.59 -6.84
N THR A 31 -0.32 13.83 -7.39
CA THR A 31 -0.11 14.86 -8.42
C THR A 31 -0.97 14.60 -9.66
N ARG A 32 -1.04 13.35 -10.13
CA ARG A 32 -1.89 13.00 -11.29
C ARG A 32 -3.37 13.26 -11.02
N PHE A 33 -3.85 12.95 -9.81
CA PHE A 33 -5.21 13.27 -9.41
C PHE A 33 -5.44 14.78 -9.33
N GLU A 34 -4.56 15.53 -8.66
CA GLU A 34 -4.66 16.99 -8.52
C GLU A 34 -4.64 17.72 -9.88
N ASN A 35 -3.92 17.19 -10.86
CA ASN A 35 -3.84 17.74 -12.22
C ASN A 35 -4.91 17.20 -13.18
N ALA A 36 -5.82 16.34 -12.72
CA ALA A 36 -6.80 15.66 -13.58
C ALA A 36 -6.20 14.87 -14.75
N GLU A 37 -4.98 14.31 -14.58
CA GLU A 37 -4.25 13.57 -15.60
C GLU A 37 -4.76 12.11 -15.73
N TRP A 38 -6.04 11.94 -16.08
CA TRP A 38 -6.72 10.64 -16.04
C TRP A 38 -6.07 9.56 -16.90
N ARG A 39 -5.59 9.94 -18.08
CA ARG A 39 -4.87 9.03 -18.97
C ARG A 39 -3.55 8.57 -18.35
N ALA A 40 -2.78 9.50 -17.78
CA ALA A 40 -1.52 9.18 -17.10
C ALA A 40 -1.76 8.32 -15.85
N ALA A 41 -2.86 8.54 -15.12
CA ALA A 41 -3.24 7.70 -13.98
C ALA A 41 -3.56 6.26 -14.41
N GLN A 42 -4.28 6.08 -15.54
CA GLN A 42 -4.55 4.76 -16.10
C GLN A 42 -3.27 4.07 -16.57
N GLU A 43 -2.40 4.77 -17.30
CA GLU A 43 -1.10 4.26 -17.75
C GLU A 43 -0.20 3.87 -16.58
N ALA A 44 -0.15 4.68 -15.52
CA ALA A 44 0.58 4.37 -14.30
C ALA A 44 0.05 3.12 -13.59
N SER A 45 -1.28 2.94 -13.54
CA SER A 45 -1.90 1.75 -12.94
C SER A 45 -1.52 0.48 -13.71
N MET A 46 -1.53 0.52 -15.05
CA MET A 46 -1.09 -0.61 -15.88
C MET A 46 0.40 -0.91 -15.66
N ARG A 47 1.26 0.12 -15.72
CA ARG A 47 2.70 -0.02 -15.47
C ARG A 47 3.00 -0.63 -14.10
N ARG A 48 2.23 -0.25 -13.06
CA ARG A 48 2.38 -0.80 -11.71
C ARG A 48 2.13 -2.30 -11.65
N ILE A 49 1.23 -2.82 -12.50
CA ILE A 49 0.96 -4.27 -12.59
C ILE A 49 2.10 -4.95 -13.36
N ASP A 50 2.52 -4.38 -14.48
CA ASP A 50 3.53 -5.00 -15.37
C ASP A 50 4.93 -5.01 -14.75
N ILE A 51 5.27 -4.02 -13.92
CA ILE A 51 6.65 -3.83 -13.45
C ILE A 51 7.17 -5.02 -12.63
N TYR A 52 6.29 -5.69 -11.88
CA TYR A 52 6.68 -6.90 -11.14
C TYR A 52 7.20 -7.97 -12.10
N LYS A 53 6.44 -8.25 -13.17
CA LYS A 53 6.80 -9.26 -14.17
C LYS A 53 8.09 -8.89 -14.89
N ILE A 54 8.24 -7.62 -15.29
CA ILE A 54 9.45 -7.12 -15.97
C ILE A 54 10.67 -7.34 -15.08
N LYS A 55 10.61 -6.92 -13.81
CA LYS A 55 11.75 -7.02 -12.88
C LYS A 55 12.11 -8.46 -12.54
N VAL A 56 11.11 -9.34 -12.44
CA VAL A 56 11.32 -10.78 -12.28
C VAL A 56 12.10 -11.34 -13.46
N LEU A 57 11.72 -11.03 -14.70
CA LEU A 57 12.43 -11.50 -15.90
C LEU A 57 13.87 -10.95 -15.97
N GLU A 58 14.07 -9.65 -15.73
CA GLU A 58 15.42 -9.04 -15.67
C GLU A 58 16.31 -9.73 -14.61
N THR A 59 15.73 -10.09 -13.46
CA THR A 59 16.46 -10.78 -12.39
C THR A 59 16.79 -12.22 -12.79
N ILE A 60 15.89 -12.91 -13.49
CA ILE A 60 16.11 -14.27 -13.98
C ILE A 60 17.31 -14.32 -14.92
N ASP A 61 17.44 -13.38 -15.87
CA ASP A 61 18.57 -13.35 -16.81
C ASP A 61 19.93 -13.31 -16.07
N VAL A 62 20.01 -12.53 -14.99
CA VAL A 62 21.22 -12.44 -14.15
C VAL A 62 21.42 -13.69 -13.29
N VAL A 63 20.32 -14.26 -12.77
CA VAL A 63 20.30 -15.51 -12.00
C VAL A 63 20.82 -16.68 -12.82
N GLU A 64 20.36 -16.83 -14.07
CA GLU A 64 20.81 -17.88 -14.98
C GLU A 64 22.31 -17.80 -15.24
N TYR A 65 22.83 -16.58 -15.45
CA TYR A 65 24.27 -16.36 -15.63
C TYR A 65 25.10 -16.71 -14.39
N ILE A 66 24.64 -16.32 -13.18
CA ILE A 66 25.39 -16.56 -11.94
C ILE A 66 25.35 -18.04 -11.55
N ALA A 67 24.18 -18.66 -11.63
CA ALA A 67 23.98 -20.04 -11.22
C ALA A 67 24.61 -21.02 -12.22
N ALA A 68 24.54 -20.70 -13.52
CA ALA A 68 25.11 -21.49 -14.61
C ALA A 68 24.75 -22.99 -14.48
N GLU A 69 25.74 -23.87 -14.34
CA GLU A 69 25.55 -25.31 -14.21
C GLU A 69 24.74 -25.73 -12.98
N ARG A 70 24.67 -24.87 -11.95
CA ARG A 70 23.91 -25.12 -10.71
C ARG A 70 22.49 -24.57 -10.73
N LEU A 71 22.04 -23.98 -11.84
CA LEU A 71 20.70 -23.37 -11.94
C LEU A 71 19.57 -24.33 -11.54
N HIS A 72 19.68 -25.62 -11.84
CA HIS A 72 18.66 -26.63 -11.55
C HIS A 72 19.03 -27.54 -10.35
N ASP A 73 20.04 -27.17 -9.57
CA ASP A 73 20.48 -27.91 -8.38
C ASP A 73 19.66 -27.48 -7.15
N LEU A 74 18.77 -28.34 -6.66
CA LEU A 74 17.92 -28.01 -5.50
C LEU A 74 18.73 -27.73 -4.22
N SER A 75 19.90 -28.36 -4.04
CA SER A 75 20.76 -28.10 -2.87
C SER A 75 21.35 -26.68 -2.92
N PHE A 76 21.68 -26.20 -4.12
CA PHE A 76 22.12 -24.83 -4.35
C PHE A 76 21.03 -23.81 -3.97
N TRP A 77 19.79 -24.09 -4.34
CA TRP A 77 18.65 -23.22 -3.99
C TRP A 77 18.32 -23.26 -2.51
N ALA A 78 18.41 -24.42 -1.84
CA ALA A 78 18.23 -24.52 -0.40
C ALA A 78 19.23 -23.62 0.37
N GLU A 79 20.52 -23.73 0.05
CA GLU A 79 21.54 -22.87 0.67
C GLU A 79 21.35 -21.37 0.31
N THR A 80 20.93 -21.08 -0.92
CA THR A 80 20.63 -19.69 -1.35
C THR A 80 19.44 -19.12 -0.59
N ARG A 81 18.38 -19.91 -0.35
CA ARG A 81 17.20 -19.53 0.44
C ARG A 81 17.61 -19.13 1.85
N ASP A 82 18.43 -19.95 2.51
CA ASP A 82 18.85 -19.68 3.89
C ASP A 82 19.66 -18.39 4.00
N ILE A 83 20.54 -18.12 3.04
CA ILE A 83 21.26 -16.84 2.96
C ILE A 83 20.29 -15.68 2.71
N TYR A 84 19.35 -15.85 1.77
CA TYR A 84 18.34 -14.82 1.46
C TYR A 84 17.48 -14.48 2.67
N ALA A 85 17.03 -15.49 3.43
CA ALA A 85 16.26 -15.33 4.65
C ALA A 85 17.00 -14.49 5.70
N GLN A 86 18.32 -14.65 5.81
CA GLN A 86 19.15 -13.81 6.69
C GLN A 86 19.25 -12.37 6.18
N LEU A 87 19.35 -12.16 4.87
CA LEU A 87 19.45 -10.82 4.28
C LEU A 87 18.17 -10.00 4.44
N VAL A 88 16.99 -10.64 4.38
CA VAL A 88 15.69 -9.94 4.49
C VAL A 88 15.18 -9.79 5.92
N ARG A 89 15.88 -10.38 6.90
CA ARG A 89 15.49 -10.30 8.31
C ARG A 89 15.42 -8.85 8.78
N GLY A 90 14.30 -8.48 9.38
CA GLY A 90 14.06 -7.14 9.94
C GLY A 90 13.59 -6.10 8.93
N MET A 91 13.47 -6.46 7.63
CA MET A 91 12.78 -5.61 6.66
C MET A 91 11.29 -5.55 6.98
N THR A 92 10.66 -4.39 6.86
CA THR A 92 9.20 -4.26 7.05
C THR A 92 8.38 -4.86 5.91
N ASN A 93 9.02 -5.21 4.80
CA ASN A 93 8.42 -5.79 3.60
C ASN A 93 9.03 -7.17 3.27
N PHE A 94 9.52 -7.90 4.28
CA PHE A 94 10.16 -9.21 4.08
C PHE A 94 9.26 -10.20 3.34
N GLU A 95 7.95 -10.21 3.60
CA GLU A 95 7.00 -11.15 2.96
C GLU A 95 6.95 -10.96 1.43
N ILE A 96 7.06 -9.70 0.99
CA ILE A 96 7.07 -9.35 -0.44
C ILE A 96 8.42 -9.77 -1.05
N ALA A 97 9.52 -9.61 -0.31
CA ALA A 97 10.85 -10.06 -0.73
C ALA A 97 10.91 -11.59 -0.86
N GLU A 98 10.37 -12.33 0.11
CA GLU A 98 10.25 -13.79 0.08
C GLU A 98 9.37 -14.26 -1.09
N THR A 99 8.25 -13.57 -1.35
CA THR A 99 7.41 -13.82 -2.52
C THR A 99 8.16 -13.54 -3.83
N TYR A 100 8.99 -12.49 -3.86
CA TYR A 100 9.83 -12.18 -5.02
C TYR A 100 10.85 -13.29 -5.28
N TYR A 101 11.52 -13.80 -4.25
CA TYR A 101 12.38 -14.97 -4.35
C TYR A 101 11.62 -16.18 -4.92
N ASN A 102 10.43 -16.47 -4.41
CA ASN A 102 9.59 -17.58 -4.88
C ASN A 102 9.25 -17.42 -6.37
N SER A 103 9.02 -16.21 -6.85
CA SER A 103 8.77 -15.96 -8.28
C SER A 103 9.98 -16.32 -9.16
N ILE A 104 11.20 -16.01 -8.71
CA ILE A 104 12.42 -16.42 -9.41
C ILE A 104 12.57 -17.94 -9.40
N PHE A 105 12.45 -18.57 -8.22
CA PHE A 105 12.54 -20.02 -8.07
C PHE A 105 11.50 -20.73 -8.96
N ASN A 106 10.24 -20.27 -8.91
CA ASN A 106 9.16 -20.87 -9.69
C ASN A 106 9.34 -20.71 -11.19
N ALA A 107 9.96 -19.62 -11.65
CA ALA A 107 10.28 -19.46 -13.06
C ALA A 107 11.33 -20.48 -13.52
N VAL A 108 12.37 -20.70 -12.72
CA VAL A 108 13.43 -21.69 -12.99
C VAL A 108 12.89 -23.12 -12.99
N PHE A 109 12.10 -23.48 -11.98
CA PHE A 109 11.57 -24.85 -11.83
C PHE A 109 10.19 -25.06 -12.47
N LYS A 110 9.65 -24.08 -13.20
CA LYS A 110 8.34 -24.11 -13.86
C LYS A 110 7.21 -24.52 -12.91
N HIS A 111 7.17 -23.91 -11.73
CA HIS A 111 6.22 -24.17 -10.65
C HIS A 111 6.20 -25.63 -10.14
N ARG A 112 7.29 -26.38 -10.36
CA ARG A 112 7.50 -27.72 -9.77
C ARG A 112 8.33 -27.59 -8.50
N TRP A 113 8.26 -28.63 -7.67
CA TRP A 113 9.07 -28.72 -6.45
C TRP A 113 8.83 -27.47 -5.61
N ILE A 114 7.64 -27.30 -5.03
CA ILE A 114 7.36 -26.20 -4.09
C ILE A 114 7.32 -26.83 -2.70
N ARG A 115 8.39 -26.64 -1.94
CA ARG A 115 8.61 -27.15 -0.58
C ARG A 115 9.43 -26.11 0.16
N ASP A 116 9.26 -26.10 1.48
CA ASP A 116 9.91 -25.12 2.33
C ASP A 116 11.44 -25.26 2.36
N ASP A 117 11.99 -26.39 1.91
CA ASP A 117 13.44 -26.61 1.85
C ASP A 117 14.18 -25.62 0.93
N TYR A 118 13.52 -25.11 -0.11
CA TYR A 118 14.15 -24.29 -1.17
C TYR A 118 13.27 -23.13 -1.66
N ALA A 119 12.05 -23.01 -1.15
CA ALA A 119 11.14 -21.88 -1.37
C ALA A 119 10.59 -21.40 -0.02
N PHE A 120 10.08 -20.18 0.04
CA PHE A 120 9.38 -19.68 1.22
C PHE A 120 7.91 -20.12 1.16
N VAL A 121 7.63 -21.34 1.63
CA VAL A 121 6.24 -21.81 1.84
C VAL A 121 5.72 -21.26 3.16
N PHE A 122 6.59 -21.24 4.16
CA PHE A 122 6.40 -20.54 5.42
C PHE A 122 7.49 -19.47 5.55
N SER A 123 7.12 -18.30 6.08
CA SER A 123 8.11 -17.29 6.38
C SER A 123 8.94 -17.70 7.61
N PRO A 124 10.27 -17.75 7.51
CA PRO A 124 11.14 -18.01 8.66
C PRO A 124 11.22 -16.80 9.61
N GLN A 125 10.64 -15.65 9.26
CA GLN A 125 10.65 -14.45 10.10
C GLN A 125 9.53 -14.46 11.16
N GLY A 126 8.54 -15.34 11.02
CA GLY A 126 7.35 -15.37 11.86
C GLY A 126 6.33 -14.30 11.49
N ASP A 127 5.46 -13.94 12.43
CA ASP A 127 4.49 -12.87 12.23
C ASP A 127 5.20 -11.53 12.01
N MET A 128 4.58 -10.68 11.18
CA MET A 128 5.02 -9.30 11.00
C MET A 128 5.26 -8.65 12.37
N PRO A 129 6.45 -8.05 12.61
CA PRO A 129 6.70 -7.36 13.86
C PRO A 129 5.62 -6.29 14.07
N PRO A 130 5.20 -6.02 15.33
CA PRO A 130 4.16 -5.04 15.59
C PRO A 130 4.52 -3.71 14.92
N VAL A 131 3.79 -3.37 13.85
CA VAL A 131 3.99 -2.10 13.16
C VAL A 131 3.42 -1.02 14.07
N ASP A 132 4.19 0.05 14.30
CA ASP A 132 3.66 1.21 15.01
C ASP A 132 2.61 1.90 14.13
N VAL A 133 1.35 1.49 14.28
CA VAL A 133 0.21 2.00 13.50
C VAL A 133 0.03 3.52 13.60
N ARG A 134 0.59 4.15 14.64
CA ARG A 134 0.60 5.62 14.78
C ARG A 134 1.37 6.31 13.65
N ARG A 135 2.22 5.58 12.94
CA ARG A 135 2.99 6.10 11.80
C ARG A 135 2.20 6.21 10.51
N VAL A 136 0.96 5.70 10.46
CA VAL A 136 0.13 5.71 9.24
C VAL A 136 -1.32 6.12 9.52
N LEU A 137 -1.60 6.59 10.74
CA LEU A 137 -2.95 6.88 11.21
C LEU A 137 -3.03 8.25 11.87
N ASN A 138 -3.85 9.13 11.28
CA ASN A 138 -4.25 10.39 11.88
C ASN A 138 -5.46 10.17 12.79
N THR A 139 -5.48 10.87 13.93
CA THR A 139 -6.55 10.75 14.93
C THR A 139 -7.18 12.11 15.20
N TYR A 140 -8.48 12.21 14.99
CA TYR A 140 -9.28 13.41 15.24
C TYR A 140 -10.29 13.13 16.35
N ARG A 141 -10.11 13.75 17.50
CA ARG A 141 -11.05 13.60 18.63
C ARG A 141 -12.24 14.51 18.46
N THR A 142 -13.43 13.95 18.61
CA THR A 142 -14.69 14.69 18.52
C THR A 142 -14.92 15.60 19.73
N ARG A 143 -14.55 15.19 20.95
CA ARG A 143 -14.84 15.95 22.18
C ARG A 143 -16.32 16.36 22.30
N GLY A 144 -17.22 15.53 21.77
CA GLY A 144 -18.66 15.77 21.71
C GLY A 144 -19.14 16.60 20.53
N ASP A 145 -18.24 16.99 19.62
CA ASP A 145 -18.55 17.68 18.36
C ASP A 145 -17.94 16.91 17.18
N ILE A 146 -18.77 16.11 16.52
CA ILE A 146 -18.37 15.35 15.32
C ILE A 146 -17.97 16.31 14.18
N GLN A 147 -18.66 17.44 14.04
CA GLN A 147 -18.40 18.39 12.97
C GLN A 147 -16.99 18.99 13.08
N GLN A 148 -16.58 19.35 14.30
CA GLN A 148 -15.21 19.86 14.54
C GLN A 148 -14.14 18.84 14.13
N ALA A 149 -14.33 17.55 14.43
CA ALA A 149 -13.37 16.51 14.04
C ALA A 149 -13.36 16.27 12.53
N VAL A 150 -14.54 16.28 11.89
CA VAL A 150 -14.66 16.16 10.42
C VAL A 150 -13.99 17.34 9.74
N GLU A 151 -14.22 18.56 10.20
CA GLU A 151 -13.59 19.77 9.66
C GLU A 151 -12.07 19.67 9.73
N ALA A 152 -11.52 19.31 10.90
CA ALA A 152 -10.08 19.15 11.08
C ALA A 152 -9.49 18.11 10.12
N MET A 153 -10.18 16.97 9.96
CA MET A 153 -9.80 15.93 9.01
C MET A 153 -9.83 16.44 7.57
N LEU A 154 -10.92 17.03 7.11
CA LEU A 154 -11.04 17.49 5.71
C LEU A 154 -10.06 18.61 5.37
N ARG A 155 -9.68 19.46 6.34
CA ARG A 155 -8.63 20.47 6.17
C ARG A 155 -7.24 19.86 6.03
N GLU A 156 -6.92 18.82 6.79
CA GLU A 156 -5.62 18.15 6.71
C GLU A 156 -5.48 17.33 5.42
N TYR A 157 -6.58 16.72 4.95
CA TYR A 157 -6.63 15.98 3.68
C TYR A 157 -6.87 16.88 2.46
N ALA A 158 -6.84 18.21 2.63
CA ALA A 158 -6.98 19.14 1.51
C ALA A 158 -5.90 18.89 0.44
N MET A 159 -6.33 18.94 -0.82
CA MET A 159 -5.48 18.86 -1.99
C MET A 159 -5.06 20.25 -2.44
N SER A 160 -4.17 20.33 -3.43
CA SER A 160 -3.89 21.60 -4.11
C SER A 160 -5.12 22.20 -4.82
N ARG A 161 -6.13 21.37 -5.13
CA ARG A 161 -7.44 21.79 -5.61
C ARG A 161 -8.36 22.13 -4.45
N PRO A 162 -9.05 23.29 -4.47
CA PRO A 162 -10.00 23.66 -3.43
C PRO A 162 -11.23 22.75 -3.48
N TYR A 163 -11.93 22.66 -2.36
CA TYR A 163 -13.29 22.13 -2.36
C TYR A 163 -14.23 23.08 -3.12
N GLU A 164 -15.20 22.53 -3.86
CA GLU A 164 -16.22 23.34 -4.54
C GLU A 164 -16.99 24.20 -3.53
N ASP A 165 -17.38 23.60 -2.41
CA ASP A 165 -18.01 24.25 -1.27
C ASP A 165 -17.64 23.51 0.02
N PHE A 166 -16.58 23.97 0.69
CA PHE A 166 -16.03 23.28 1.87
C PHE A 166 -17.07 23.09 2.98
N ASP A 167 -17.85 24.13 3.27
CA ASP A 167 -18.80 24.10 4.39
C ASP A 167 -19.94 23.10 4.10
N ARG A 168 -20.41 23.05 2.85
CA ARG A 168 -21.41 22.08 2.40
C ARG A 168 -20.89 20.65 2.43
N GLU A 169 -19.67 20.41 1.93
CA GLU A 169 -19.08 19.07 1.95
C GLU A 169 -18.80 18.60 3.39
N CYS A 170 -18.32 19.49 4.26
CA CYS A 170 -18.13 19.21 5.69
C CYS A 170 -19.46 18.85 6.39
N ALA A 171 -20.53 19.61 6.12
CA ALA A 171 -21.84 19.33 6.68
C ALA A 171 -22.40 17.97 6.24
N ARG A 172 -22.25 17.60 4.95
CA ARG A 172 -22.70 16.29 4.43
C ARG A 172 -21.96 15.12 5.07
N VAL A 173 -20.63 15.20 5.14
CA VAL A 173 -19.82 14.15 5.78
C VAL A 173 -20.19 14.02 7.26
N THR A 174 -20.36 15.15 7.95
CA THR A 174 -20.79 15.18 9.36
C THR A 174 -22.16 14.54 9.55
N GLU A 175 -23.12 14.84 8.70
CA GLU A 175 -24.47 14.27 8.74
C GLU A 175 -24.43 12.74 8.64
N VAL A 176 -23.74 12.22 7.63
CA VAL A 176 -23.62 10.76 7.39
C VAL A 176 -22.88 10.07 8.56
N MET A 177 -21.77 10.63 9.03
CA MET A 177 -21.02 10.06 10.16
C MET A 177 -21.83 10.09 11.46
N THR A 178 -22.55 11.19 11.72
CA THR A 178 -23.39 11.32 12.91
C THR A 178 -24.54 10.31 12.89
N ALA A 179 -25.19 10.14 11.74
CA ALA A 179 -26.24 9.13 11.57
C ALA A 179 -25.72 7.72 11.87
N ALA A 180 -24.54 7.36 11.35
CA ALA A 180 -23.92 6.06 11.61
C ALA A 180 -23.61 5.82 13.10
N VAL A 181 -23.17 6.85 13.82
CA VAL A 181 -22.91 6.77 15.28
C VAL A 181 -24.21 6.57 16.07
N VAL A 182 -25.26 7.32 15.72
CA VAL A 182 -26.57 7.23 16.37
C VAL A 182 -27.24 5.89 16.10
N ASP A 183 -27.18 5.38 14.87
CA ASP A 183 -27.71 4.06 14.49
C ASP A 183 -27.02 2.92 15.24
N ALA A 184 -25.75 3.11 15.61
CA ALA A 184 -25.01 2.18 16.45
C ALA A 184 -25.34 2.31 17.96
N GLY A 185 -26.31 3.14 18.33
CA GLY A 185 -26.82 3.31 19.69
C GLY A 185 -25.94 4.19 20.58
N ILE A 186 -25.04 4.99 20.01
CA ILE A 186 -24.17 5.91 20.75
C ILE A 186 -24.67 7.34 20.61
N ASP A 187 -24.62 8.09 21.72
CA ASP A 187 -24.96 9.51 21.73
C ASP A 187 -24.04 10.28 20.77
N LYS A 188 -24.61 11.14 19.93
CA LYS A 188 -23.85 12.01 19.01
C LYS A 188 -22.86 12.95 19.71
N GLN A 189 -23.05 13.22 21.00
CA GLN A 189 -22.14 14.00 21.85
C GLN A 189 -21.13 13.14 22.60
N ALA A 190 -21.09 11.82 22.37
CA ALA A 190 -20.09 10.97 22.96
C ALA A 190 -18.69 11.33 22.45
N ASP A 191 -17.72 11.36 23.35
CA ASP A 191 -16.31 11.52 22.98
C ASP A 191 -15.80 10.24 22.30
N ILE A 192 -15.74 10.30 20.98
CA ILE A 192 -15.23 9.28 20.05
C ILE A 192 -14.10 9.87 19.19
N GLU A 193 -13.40 9.02 18.45
CA GLU A 193 -12.27 9.40 17.59
C GLU A 193 -12.53 8.99 16.13
N LEU A 194 -12.15 9.85 15.19
CA LEU A 194 -12.00 9.50 13.78
C LEU A 194 -10.55 9.08 13.55
N HIS A 195 -10.35 7.85 13.11
CA HIS A 195 -9.05 7.27 12.77
C HIS A 195 -8.97 7.18 11.24
N ALA A 196 -8.14 8.00 10.60
CA ALA A 196 -7.98 8.01 9.14
C ALA A 196 -6.56 7.65 8.73
N LEU A 197 -6.41 6.85 7.67
CA LEU A 197 -5.10 6.49 7.11
C LEU A 197 -4.44 7.71 6.48
N GLU A 198 -3.22 8.05 6.91
CA GLU A 198 -2.46 9.26 6.54
C GLU A 198 -2.48 9.56 5.04
N HIS A 199 -2.41 8.52 4.20
CA HIS A 199 -2.39 8.67 2.76
C HIS A 199 -3.75 8.42 2.13
N HIS A 200 -4.08 9.28 1.14
CA HIS A 200 -5.19 9.04 0.23
C HIS A 200 -4.96 7.76 -0.59
N PHE A 201 -6.07 7.06 -0.84
CA PHE A 201 -6.09 5.97 -1.81
C PHE A 201 -6.58 6.52 -3.14
N PHE A 202 -5.99 6.11 -4.27
CA PHE A 202 -6.36 6.61 -5.58
C PHE A 202 -6.85 5.48 -6.48
N ARG A 203 -7.99 5.68 -7.14
CA ARG A 203 -8.52 4.75 -8.14
C ARG A 203 -9.33 5.48 -9.18
N ASN A 204 -8.99 5.26 -10.46
CA ASN A 204 -9.63 5.91 -11.60
C ASN A 204 -9.58 7.44 -11.46
N LYS A 205 -10.74 8.10 -11.33
CA LYS A 205 -10.88 9.55 -11.19
C LYS A 205 -11.19 10.00 -9.75
N ALA A 206 -10.96 9.14 -8.76
CA ALA A 206 -11.28 9.42 -7.38
C ALA A 206 -10.07 9.24 -6.45
N ALA A 207 -9.97 10.12 -5.47
CA ALA A 207 -9.18 9.93 -4.26
C ALA A 207 -10.10 9.48 -3.13
N TYR A 208 -9.59 8.77 -2.14
CA TYR A 208 -10.38 8.25 -1.03
C TYR A 208 -9.67 8.49 0.29
N ILE A 209 -10.38 9.05 1.26
CA ILE A 209 -9.99 9.06 2.67
C ILE A 209 -10.59 7.81 3.30
N VAL A 210 -9.74 6.93 3.81
CA VAL A 210 -10.15 5.63 4.37
C VAL A 210 -9.87 5.64 5.86
N GLY A 211 -10.88 5.28 6.66
CA GLY A 211 -10.74 5.32 8.09
C GLY A 211 -11.83 4.56 8.83
N ARG A 212 -11.94 4.84 10.12
CA ARG A 212 -12.97 4.32 11.00
C ARG A 212 -13.31 5.32 12.10
N ILE A 213 -14.54 5.23 12.58
CA ILE A 213 -14.98 5.83 13.83
C ILE A 213 -14.71 4.81 14.94
N SER A 214 -14.02 5.23 15.98
CA SER A 214 -13.58 4.37 17.09
C SER A 214 -13.86 5.04 18.44
N GLY A 215 -14.36 4.27 19.40
CA GLY A 215 -14.63 4.76 20.76
C GLY A 215 -15.91 4.17 21.34
N LYS A 216 -16.00 4.06 22.67
CA LYS A 216 -17.18 3.51 23.38
C LYS A 216 -17.63 2.11 22.88
N GLY A 217 -16.69 1.30 22.40
CA GLY A 217 -16.99 -0.01 21.81
C GLY A 217 -17.35 0.01 20.32
N LEU A 218 -17.47 1.20 19.71
CA LEU A 218 -17.67 1.35 18.26
C LEU A 218 -16.41 1.06 17.46
N GLN A 219 -16.63 0.46 16.29
CA GLN A 219 -15.68 0.26 15.20
C GLN A 219 -16.45 0.36 13.88
N ILE A 220 -16.69 1.58 13.40
CA ILE A 220 -17.47 1.82 12.16
C ILE A 220 -16.52 2.25 11.05
N PRO A 221 -16.27 1.44 10.02
CA PRO A 221 -15.42 1.85 8.90
C PRO A 221 -16.10 2.95 8.08
N PHE A 222 -15.30 3.86 7.52
CA PHE A 222 -15.77 4.84 6.55
C PHE A 222 -14.80 4.96 5.37
N VAL A 223 -15.36 5.36 4.22
CA VAL A 223 -14.62 5.72 3.02
C VAL A 223 -15.26 6.99 2.47
N ILE A 224 -14.50 8.07 2.37
CA ILE A 224 -14.96 9.33 1.80
C ILE A 224 -14.31 9.48 0.42
N PRO A 225 -15.07 9.29 -0.68
CA PRO A 225 -14.55 9.57 -2.01
C PRO A 225 -14.38 11.08 -2.21
N MET A 226 -13.40 11.46 -3.00
CA MET A 226 -13.15 12.83 -3.44
C MET A 226 -13.03 12.81 -4.95
N LEU A 227 -13.84 13.63 -5.62
CA LEU A 227 -14.01 13.67 -7.07
C LEU A 227 -13.77 15.08 -7.60
N HIS A 228 -13.37 15.20 -8.86
CA HIS A 228 -13.27 16.50 -9.53
C HIS A 228 -14.64 16.97 -10.03
N THR A 229 -14.86 18.28 -9.95
CA THR A 229 -15.97 18.93 -10.67
C THR A 229 -15.74 18.85 -12.18
N GLU A 230 -16.82 19.02 -12.96
CA GLU A 230 -16.73 19.09 -14.43
C GLU A 230 -16.38 20.49 -14.94
N ASP A 231 -16.24 21.49 -14.05
CA ASP A 231 -15.89 22.87 -14.40
C ASP A 231 -14.38 23.04 -14.63
N GLU A 232 -13.98 23.16 -15.90
CA GLU A 232 -12.58 23.39 -16.28
C GLU A 232 -12.09 24.82 -15.98
N ALA A 233 -12.98 25.81 -15.84
CA ALA A 233 -12.59 27.19 -15.54
C ALA A 233 -12.29 27.38 -14.06
N THR A 234 -13.03 26.68 -13.19
CA THR A 234 -12.85 26.71 -11.74
C THR A 234 -12.70 25.28 -11.18
N PRO A 235 -11.59 24.59 -11.50
CA PRO A 235 -11.40 23.20 -11.12
C PRO A 235 -11.36 23.06 -9.60
N ALA A 236 -12.27 22.25 -9.07
CA ALA A 236 -12.45 22.02 -7.65
C ALA A 236 -12.72 20.54 -7.39
N VAL A 237 -12.78 20.17 -6.11
CA VAL A 237 -13.13 18.82 -5.67
C VAL A 237 -14.39 18.82 -4.78
N TYR A 238 -15.12 17.72 -4.78
CA TYR A 238 -16.26 17.50 -3.87
C TYR A 238 -16.20 16.08 -3.28
N LEU A 239 -16.99 15.84 -2.23
CA LEU A 239 -17.02 14.60 -1.47
C LEU A 239 -18.32 13.81 -1.68
#